data_AF-A0A7S1EP60-F1
#
_entry.id   AF-A0A7S1EP60-F1
#
_cell.length_a   1.000
_cell.length_b   1.000
_cell.length_c   1.000
_cell.angle_alpha   90.00
_cell.angle_beta   90.00
_cell.angle_gamma   90.00
#
_symmetry.space_group_name_H-M   'P 1'
#
loop_
_entity.id
_entity.type
_entity.pdbx_description
1 polymer ?
#
loop_
_entity_poly.entity_id
_entity_poly.type
_entity_poly.pdbx_seq_one_letter_code
_entity_poly.pdbx_strand_id
1 'polypeptide(L)'
;SRSSAAASSAFDFRAHEAWLMDALTRTCGSSRTDVDVDACLAYKSNETIGVRTTTEVWTSSRLRRVRSTYVDGGEVAQIFNCVAYPSTSTPDAPIFGADLICIGKGAARKVLIGVDLQPMCRDASYAAAYVPELLALRDGRFADVAETLGTTTPSTKFY
;
A
#
# COMPACT_ATOMS: atom_id res chain seq x y z
N SER A 1 8.65 40.15 -16.98
CA SER A 1 9.10 39.11 -16.04
C SER A 1 7.89 38.32 -15.55
N ARG A 2 7.80 37.03 -15.84
CA ARG A 2 6.89 36.11 -15.14
C ARG A 2 7.70 34.87 -14.83
N SER A 3 8.23 34.83 -13.62
CA SER A 3 8.78 33.61 -13.05
C SER A 3 7.59 32.74 -12.68
N SER A 4 7.29 31.71 -13.48
CA SER A 4 6.49 30.59 -12.98
C SER A 4 7.43 29.77 -12.12
N ALA A 5 7.38 30.00 -10.80
CA ALA A 5 7.94 29.05 -9.86
C ALA A 5 7.25 27.71 -10.14
N ALA A 6 8.01 26.74 -10.66
CA ALA A 6 7.56 25.36 -10.71
C ALA A 6 7.19 24.99 -9.27
N ALA A 7 5.89 24.80 -9.00
CA ALA A 7 5.46 24.25 -7.73
C ALA A 7 6.14 22.88 -7.63
N SER A 8 7.17 22.79 -6.79
CA SER A 8 7.73 21.52 -6.35
C SER A 8 6.54 20.68 -5.90
N SER A 9 6.17 19.65 -6.65
CA SER A 9 5.08 18.77 -6.24
C SER A 9 5.42 18.25 -4.86
N ALA A 10 4.54 18.50 -3.88
CA ALA A 10 4.71 17.93 -2.55
C ALA A 10 4.82 16.41 -2.71
N PHE A 11 5.69 15.79 -1.91
CA PHE A 11 5.82 14.32 -1.92
C PHE A 11 4.45 13.69 -1.61
N ASP A 12 4.05 12.70 -2.40
CA ASP A 12 2.84 11.92 -2.21
C ASP A 12 3.01 10.48 -2.72
N PHE A 13 2.02 9.63 -2.45
CA PHE A 13 1.95 8.25 -2.93
C PHE A 13 0.89 8.03 -4.01
N ARG A 14 0.33 9.08 -4.63
CA ARG A 14 -0.80 8.94 -5.58
C ARG A 14 -0.42 8.14 -6.82
N ALA A 15 0.79 8.32 -7.33
CA ALA A 15 1.31 7.51 -8.43
C ALA A 15 1.45 6.02 -8.04
N HIS A 16 1.86 5.75 -6.80
CA HIS A 16 2.03 4.38 -6.27
C HIS A 16 0.68 3.71 -6.04
N GLU A 17 -0.29 4.43 -5.49
CA GLU A 17 -1.68 4.02 -5.36
C GLU A 17 -2.27 3.65 -6.72
N ALA A 18 -2.19 4.55 -7.69
CA ALA A 18 -2.74 4.33 -9.04
C ALA A 18 -2.10 3.10 -9.70
N TRP A 19 -0.77 2.99 -9.66
CA TRP A 19 -0.06 1.84 -10.21
C TRP A 19 -0.48 0.53 -9.54
N LEU A 20 -0.59 0.51 -8.21
CA LEU A 20 -0.95 -0.70 -7.48
C LEU A 20 -2.39 -1.14 -7.77
N MET A 21 -3.34 -0.20 -7.81
CA MET A 21 -4.73 -0.51 -8.14
C MET A 21 -4.86 -1.09 -9.56
N ASP A 22 -4.13 -0.51 -10.51
CA ASP A 22 -4.07 -0.95 -11.89
C ASP A 22 -3.37 -2.33 -12.02
N ALA A 23 -2.28 -2.56 -11.29
CA ALA A 23 -1.62 -3.85 -11.22
C ALA A 23 -2.53 -4.95 -10.65
N LEU A 24 -3.24 -4.68 -9.55
CA LEU A 24 -4.21 -5.62 -8.98
C LEU A 24 -5.37 -5.89 -9.94
N THR A 25 -5.90 -4.86 -10.61
CA THR A 25 -6.97 -5.01 -11.59
C THR A 25 -6.52 -5.90 -12.77
N ARG A 26 -5.33 -5.67 -13.32
CA ARG A 26 -4.81 -6.48 -14.43
C ARG A 26 -4.53 -7.93 -14.04
N THR A 27 -3.90 -8.15 -12.89
CA THR A 27 -3.39 -9.47 -12.50
C THR A 27 -4.46 -10.33 -11.81
N CYS A 28 -5.44 -9.71 -11.17
CA CYS A 28 -6.45 -10.39 -10.37
C CYS A 28 -7.86 -10.35 -10.98
N GLY A 29 -7.98 -10.07 -12.27
CA GLY A 29 -9.22 -10.26 -13.04
C GLY A 29 -9.77 -8.96 -13.64
N SER A 30 -10.14 -9.01 -14.91
CA SER A 30 -10.60 -7.87 -15.72
C SER A 30 -11.94 -7.26 -15.28
N SER A 31 -12.70 -7.92 -14.40
CA SER A 31 -14.00 -7.49 -13.91
C SER A 31 -13.90 -6.87 -12.51
N ARG A 32 -13.36 -5.65 -12.42
CA ARG A 32 -13.47 -4.82 -11.21
C ARG A 32 -14.94 -4.43 -10.99
N THR A 33 -15.43 -4.62 -9.77
CA THR A 33 -16.75 -4.15 -9.33
C THR A 33 -16.54 -3.33 -8.07
N ASP A 34 -16.86 -2.05 -8.13
CA ASP A 34 -16.79 -1.18 -6.96
C ASP A 34 -17.88 -1.58 -5.94
N VAL A 35 -17.52 -1.54 -4.67
CA VAL A 35 -18.41 -1.88 -3.55
C VAL A 35 -18.75 -0.59 -2.84
N ASP A 36 -20.04 -0.36 -2.62
CA ASP A 36 -20.49 0.79 -1.87
C ASP A 36 -19.97 0.75 -0.43
N VAL A 37 -19.42 1.88 0.00
CA VAL A 37 -18.88 2.08 1.33
C VAL A 37 -19.69 3.19 1.95
N ASP A 38 -20.12 3.00 3.19
CA ASP A 38 -20.80 4.05 3.95
C ASP A 38 -20.04 5.38 3.81
N ALA A 39 -20.76 6.45 3.47
CA ALA A 39 -20.16 7.73 3.16
C ALA A 39 -19.23 8.25 4.27
N CYS A 40 -19.53 7.96 5.54
CA CYS A 40 -18.69 8.37 6.66
C CYS A 40 -17.37 7.59 6.76
N LEU A 41 -17.28 6.43 6.10
CA LEU A 41 -16.07 5.61 5.99
C LEU A 41 -15.33 5.84 4.67
N ALA A 42 -16.07 6.11 3.59
CA ALA A 42 -15.54 6.42 2.27
C ALA A 42 -14.76 7.74 2.26
N TYR A 43 -15.24 8.74 3.00
CA TYR A 43 -14.57 10.04 3.08
C TYR A 43 -14.63 10.62 4.49
N LYS A 44 -13.48 11.12 4.97
CA LYS A 44 -13.39 11.95 6.17
C LYS A 44 -12.48 13.13 5.90
N SER A 45 -12.78 14.28 6.50
CA SER A 45 -11.89 15.43 6.51
C SER A 45 -11.84 16.07 7.88
N ASN A 46 -10.69 16.69 8.18
CA ASN A 46 -10.54 17.62 9.28
C ASN A 46 -9.87 18.88 8.72
N GLU A 47 -10.69 19.91 8.50
CA GLU A 47 -10.26 21.17 7.91
C GLU A 47 -9.27 21.93 8.80
N THR A 48 -9.41 21.82 10.12
CA THR A 48 -8.53 22.51 11.09
C THR A 48 -7.08 22.09 10.95
N ILE A 49 -6.83 20.80 10.68
CA ILE A 49 -5.49 20.26 10.47
C ILE A 49 -5.18 19.95 8.99
N GLY A 50 -6.10 20.27 8.09
CA GLY A 50 -5.93 20.06 6.64
C GLY A 50 -5.78 18.59 6.23
N VAL A 51 -6.39 17.65 6.96
CA VAL A 51 -6.29 16.21 6.67
C VAL A 51 -7.53 15.73 5.93
N ARG A 52 -7.33 14.95 4.87
CA ARG A 52 -8.38 14.25 4.13
C ARG A 52 -8.09 12.77 4.11
N THR A 53 -9.12 11.95 4.20
CA THR A 53 -9.03 10.49 4.13
C THR A 53 -10.06 10.00 3.13
N THR A 54 -9.62 9.21 2.17
CA THR A 54 -10.47 8.53 1.18
C THR A 54 -10.30 7.03 1.33
N THR A 55 -11.41 6.28 1.30
CA THR A 55 -11.40 4.82 1.30
C THR A 55 -12.18 4.33 0.10
N GLU A 56 -11.58 3.44 -0.67
CA GLU A 56 -12.24 2.73 -1.77
C GLU A 56 -12.29 1.23 -1.46
N VAL A 57 -13.36 0.58 -1.89
CA VAL A 57 -13.50 -0.87 -1.82
C VAL A 57 -14.01 -1.39 -3.15
N TRP A 58 -13.41 -2.47 -3.63
CA TRP A 58 -13.85 -3.14 -4.85
C TRP A 58 -13.58 -4.64 -4.76
N THR A 59 -14.15 -5.40 -5.70
CA THR A 59 -13.95 -6.85 -5.84
C THR A 59 -13.61 -7.21 -7.28
N SER A 60 -13.04 -8.40 -7.49
CA SER A 60 -12.85 -9.00 -8.81
C SER A 60 -13.09 -10.50 -8.76
N SER A 61 -12.96 -11.18 -9.91
CA SER A 61 -13.10 -12.64 -9.98
C SER A 61 -12.09 -13.41 -9.12
N ARG A 62 -10.91 -12.84 -8.83
CA ARG A 62 -9.88 -13.47 -7.99
C ARG A 62 -9.74 -12.83 -6.60
N LEU A 63 -10.36 -11.68 -6.35
CA LEU A 63 -10.28 -10.97 -5.08
C LEU A 63 -11.68 -10.71 -4.54
N ARG A 64 -12.01 -11.34 -3.40
CA ARG A 64 -13.32 -11.14 -2.76
C ARG A 64 -13.49 -9.75 -2.17
N ARG A 65 -12.38 -9.03 -1.92
CA ARG A 65 -12.36 -7.66 -1.42
C ARG A 65 -10.97 -7.06 -1.60
N VAL A 66 -10.91 -5.84 -2.09
CA VAL A 66 -9.76 -4.94 -1.99
C VAL A 66 -10.21 -3.70 -1.26
N ARG A 67 -9.48 -3.28 -0.23
CA ARG A 67 -9.69 -2.01 0.45
C ARG A 67 -8.43 -1.19 0.31
N SER A 68 -8.55 0.03 -0.21
CA SER A 68 -7.52 1.06 -0.12
C SER A 68 -7.99 2.21 0.74
N THR A 69 -7.09 2.78 1.52
CA THR A 69 -7.31 4.03 2.23
C THR A 69 -6.12 4.93 1.99
N TYR A 70 -6.39 6.18 1.59
CA TYR A 70 -5.39 7.21 1.43
C TYR A 70 -5.65 8.35 2.40
N VAL A 71 -4.64 8.73 3.18
CA VAL A 71 -4.65 9.92 4.05
C VAL A 71 -3.72 10.97 3.44
N ASP A 72 -4.30 12.11 3.10
CA ASP A 72 -3.60 13.29 2.62
C ASP A 72 -3.62 14.37 3.70
N GLY A 73 -2.48 14.55 4.38
CA GLY A 73 -2.22 15.64 5.32
C GLY A 73 -1.22 16.65 4.77
N GLY A 74 -1.18 16.82 3.44
CA GLY A 74 -0.20 17.67 2.76
C GLY A 74 1.24 17.25 3.04
N GLU A 75 2.14 18.20 3.28
CA GLU A 75 3.54 17.90 3.58
C GLU A 75 3.79 17.19 4.92
N VAL A 76 2.81 17.21 5.84
CA VAL A 76 2.98 16.62 7.19
C VAL A 76 2.93 15.11 7.13
N ALA A 77 1.96 14.58 6.37
CA ALA A 77 1.65 13.16 6.35
C ALA A 77 1.03 12.76 5.01
N GLN A 78 1.54 11.67 4.44
CA GLN A 78 0.95 10.97 3.31
C GLN A 78 0.92 9.49 3.66
N ILE A 79 -0.25 8.87 3.69
CA ILE A 79 -0.40 7.47 4.08
C ILE A 79 -1.25 6.76 3.04
N PHE A 80 -0.78 5.64 2.54
CA PHE A 80 -1.54 4.76 1.65
C PHE A 80 -1.49 3.33 2.19
N ASN A 81 -2.66 2.81 2.51
CA ASN A 81 -2.84 1.46 2.99
C ASN A 81 -3.73 0.69 2.02
N CYS A 82 -3.32 -0.50 1.60
CA CYS A 82 -4.08 -1.38 0.72
C CYS A 82 -4.04 -2.82 1.24
N VAL A 83 -5.19 -3.48 1.27
CA VAL A 83 -5.30 -4.91 1.57
C VAL A 83 -6.18 -5.58 0.52
N ALA A 84 -5.69 -6.66 -0.09
CA ALA A 84 -6.42 -7.46 -1.07
C ALA A 84 -6.60 -8.89 -0.55
N TYR A 85 -7.86 -9.27 -0.40
CA TYR A 85 -8.30 -10.57 0.09
C TYR A 85 -8.61 -11.51 -1.07
N PRO A 86 -8.04 -12.72 -1.10
CA PRO A 86 -8.29 -13.67 -2.18
C PRO A 86 -9.73 -14.16 -2.20
N SER A 87 -10.18 -14.57 -3.39
CA SER A 87 -11.46 -15.25 -3.60
C SER A 87 -11.59 -16.48 -2.69
N THR A 88 -12.81 -16.82 -2.30
CA THR A 88 -13.11 -18.05 -1.57
C THR A 88 -12.83 -19.32 -2.38
N SER A 89 -12.67 -19.21 -3.70
CA SER A 89 -12.24 -20.31 -4.58
C SER A 89 -10.76 -20.68 -4.43
N THR A 90 -9.95 -19.80 -3.83
CA THR A 90 -8.51 -20.00 -3.53
C THR A 90 -8.24 -19.60 -2.08
N PRO A 91 -8.80 -20.34 -1.10
CA PRO A 91 -8.85 -19.89 0.30
C PRO A 91 -7.48 -19.90 1.00
N ASP A 92 -6.50 -20.57 0.42
CA ASP A 92 -5.11 -20.68 0.89
C ASP A 92 -4.16 -19.63 0.28
N ALA A 93 -4.59 -18.87 -0.73
CA ALA A 93 -3.77 -17.78 -1.24
C ALA A 93 -3.45 -16.77 -0.11
N PRO A 94 -2.22 -16.23 -0.04
CA PRO A 94 -1.88 -15.23 0.97
C PRO A 94 -2.66 -13.93 0.76
N ILE A 95 -2.85 -13.17 1.85
CA ILE A 95 -3.43 -11.83 1.78
C ILE A 95 -2.35 -10.86 1.34
N PHE A 96 -2.62 -10.07 0.31
CA PHE A 96 -1.70 -9.01 -0.06
C PHE A 96 -1.94 -7.76 0.80
N GLY A 97 -0.87 -7.22 1.36
CA GLY A 97 -0.88 -5.98 2.13
C GLY A 97 0.19 -5.00 1.65
N ALA A 98 -0.18 -3.73 1.53
CA ALA A 98 0.75 -2.62 1.30
C ALA A 98 0.45 -1.48 2.27
N ASP A 99 1.49 -0.94 2.89
CA ASP A 99 1.44 0.18 3.83
C ASP A 99 2.59 1.14 3.53
N LEU A 100 2.27 2.29 2.95
CA LEU A 100 3.19 3.36 2.63
C LEU A 100 2.88 4.54 3.56
N ILE A 101 3.82 4.89 4.43
CA ILE A 101 3.67 5.96 5.40
C ILE A 101 4.82 6.94 5.21
N CYS A 102 4.49 8.20 4.96
CA CYS A 102 5.44 9.31 4.97
C CYS A 102 4.98 10.32 6.00
N ILE A 103 5.84 10.64 6.95
CA ILE A 103 5.56 11.60 8.03
C ILE A 103 6.72 12.58 8.19
N GLY A 104 6.40 13.81 8.60
CA GLY A 104 7.39 14.87 8.81
C GLY A 104 7.68 15.68 7.55
N LYS A 105 8.25 16.89 7.75
CA LYS A 105 8.49 17.87 6.69
C LYS A 105 9.97 18.08 6.41
N GLY A 106 10.29 18.48 5.17
CA GLY A 106 11.65 18.83 4.76
C GLY A 106 12.66 17.73 5.12
N ALA A 107 13.76 18.11 5.76
CA ALA A 107 14.84 17.19 6.17
C ALA A 107 14.45 16.20 7.28
N ALA A 108 13.34 16.42 7.99
CA ALA A 108 12.85 15.51 9.03
C ALA A 108 11.86 14.45 8.51
N ARG A 109 11.61 14.43 7.19
CA ARG A 109 10.73 13.43 6.56
C ARG A 109 11.25 12.02 6.79
N LYS A 110 10.35 11.13 7.18
CA LYS A 110 10.59 9.68 7.30
C LYS A 110 9.59 8.94 6.45
N VAL A 111 10.08 7.93 5.73
CA VAL A 111 9.27 7.05 4.90
C VAL A 111 9.39 5.63 5.44
N LEU A 112 8.24 5.00 5.70
CA LEU A 112 8.10 3.59 6.06
C LEU A 112 7.29 2.90 4.97
N ILE A 113 7.80 1.77 4.48
CA ILE A 113 7.19 0.97 3.42
C ILE A 113 7.11 -0.47 3.91
N GLY A 114 5.91 -1.01 3.97
CA GLY A 114 5.65 -2.43 4.16
C GLY A 114 4.87 -2.97 2.98
N VAL A 115 5.36 -4.02 2.32
CA VAL A 115 4.63 -4.76 1.30
C VAL A 115 4.84 -6.23 1.57
N ASP A 116 3.76 -7.00 1.70
CA ASP A 116 3.84 -8.40 2.11
C ASP A 116 2.71 -9.24 1.50
N LEU A 117 3.00 -10.54 1.32
CA LEU A 117 2.02 -11.59 1.07
C LEU A 117 1.84 -12.35 2.40
N GLN A 118 0.93 -11.83 3.21
CA GLN A 118 0.68 -12.25 4.58
C GLN A 118 0.11 -13.68 4.61
N PRO A 119 0.73 -14.60 5.37
CA PRO A 119 0.33 -16.00 5.39
C PRO A 119 -1.00 -16.20 6.09
N MET A 120 -1.82 -17.12 5.58
CA MET A 120 -3.12 -17.47 6.18
C MET A 120 -2.99 -18.36 7.42
N CYS A 121 -1.93 -19.18 7.49
CA CYS A 121 -1.59 -20.01 8.65
C CYS A 121 -0.07 -20.18 8.77
N ARG A 122 0.38 -20.85 9.83
CA ARG A 122 1.81 -21.11 10.10
C ARG A 122 2.24 -22.55 9.81
N ASP A 123 1.41 -23.31 9.10
CA ASP A 123 1.68 -24.71 8.85
C ASP A 123 2.88 -24.87 7.93
N ALA A 124 3.70 -25.91 8.19
CA ALA A 124 4.91 -26.15 7.41
C ALA A 124 4.61 -26.37 5.91
N SER A 125 3.49 -27.01 5.59
CA SER A 125 3.03 -27.20 4.22
C SER A 125 2.68 -25.89 3.52
N TYR A 126 2.07 -24.95 4.23
CA TYR A 126 1.75 -23.61 3.71
C TYR A 126 3.02 -22.82 3.43
N ALA A 127 3.95 -22.80 4.39
CA ALA A 127 5.22 -22.13 4.23
C ALA A 127 6.01 -22.70 3.04
N ALA A 128 6.04 -24.04 2.89
CA ALA A 128 6.70 -24.68 1.77
C ALA A 128 6.11 -24.31 0.40
N ALA A 129 4.81 -23.97 0.33
CA ALA A 129 4.15 -23.58 -0.91
C ALA A 129 4.48 -22.15 -1.37
N TYR A 130 4.64 -21.19 -0.44
CA TYR A 130 4.75 -19.77 -0.80
C TYR A 130 6.10 -19.12 -0.44
N VAL A 131 6.75 -19.54 0.65
CA VAL A 131 7.97 -18.89 1.15
C VAL A 131 9.14 -18.98 0.15
N PRO A 132 9.40 -20.11 -0.53
CA PRO A 132 10.53 -20.17 -1.47
C PRO A 132 10.47 -19.12 -2.59
N GLU A 133 9.29 -18.88 -3.17
CA GLU A 133 9.12 -17.86 -4.21
C GLU A 133 9.31 -16.44 -3.66
N LEU A 134 8.80 -16.18 -2.45
CA LEU A 134 8.97 -14.89 -1.78
C LEU A 134 10.43 -14.61 -1.43
N LEU A 135 11.15 -15.62 -0.96
CA LEU A 135 12.59 -15.51 -0.71
C LEU A 135 13.37 -15.25 -1.99
N ALA A 136 13.03 -15.93 -3.10
CA ALA A 136 13.67 -15.71 -4.39
C ALA A 136 13.42 -14.28 -4.92
N LEU A 137 12.22 -13.72 -4.70
CA LEU A 137 11.92 -12.32 -5.02
C LEU A 137 12.74 -11.35 -4.16
N ARG A 138 12.79 -11.57 -2.84
CA ARG A 138 13.53 -10.74 -1.88
C ARG A 138 15.03 -10.76 -2.16
N ASP A 139 15.61 -11.95 -2.28
CA ASP A 139 17.06 -12.15 -2.39
C ASP A 139 17.59 -11.99 -3.82
N GLY A 140 16.70 -11.95 -4.80
CA GLY A 140 17.03 -11.68 -6.19
C GLY A 140 16.63 -10.27 -6.61
N ARG A 141 15.36 -10.10 -6.96
CA ARG A 141 14.85 -8.88 -7.63
C ARG A 141 14.86 -7.63 -6.73
N PHE A 142 14.84 -7.82 -5.42
CA PHE A 142 14.84 -6.75 -4.43
C PHE A 142 16.08 -6.76 -3.53
N ALA A 143 17.15 -7.46 -3.93
CA ALA A 143 18.33 -7.64 -3.09
C ALA A 143 19.01 -6.31 -2.71
N ASP A 144 18.99 -5.34 -3.62
CA ASP A 144 19.60 -4.02 -3.49
C ASP A 144 18.59 -2.93 -3.10
N VAL A 145 17.32 -3.28 -2.83
CA VAL A 145 16.27 -2.29 -2.55
C VAL A 145 16.58 -1.50 -1.28
N ALA A 146 17.15 -2.16 -0.27
CA ALA A 146 17.52 -1.55 0.99
C ALA A 146 18.62 -0.49 0.82
N GLU A 147 19.59 -0.76 -0.05
CA GLU A 147 20.68 0.16 -0.40
C GLU A 147 20.17 1.30 -1.28
N THR A 148 19.41 0.97 -2.32
CA THR A 148 18.80 1.92 -3.26
C THR A 148 17.92 2.95 -2.56
N LEU A 149 17.16 2.51 -1.56
CA LEU A 149 16.29 3.39 -0.77
C LEU A 149 16.99 4.02 0.43
N GLY A 150 18.28 3.73 0.68
CA GLY A 150 19.01 4.23 1.84
C GLY A 150 18.34 3.87 3.16
N THR A 151 17.78 2.66 3.25
CA THR A 151 16.99 2.23 4.41
C THR A 151 17.85 2.21 5.66
N THR A 152 17.20 2.46 6.80
CA THR A 152 17.81 2.31 8.12
C THR A 152 17.17 1.13 8.83
N THR A 153 17.96 0.39 9.62
CA THR A 153 17.41 -0.68 10.45
C THR A 153 16.43 -0.07 11.45
N PRO A 154 15.16 -0.52 11.49
CA PRO A 154 14.20 -0.05 12.47
C PRO A 154 14.68 -0.33 13.90
N SER A 155 14.30 0.53 14.84
CA SER A 155 14.52 0.23 16.27
C SER A 155 13.82 -1.07 16.64
N THR A 156 14.47 -1.91 17.45
CA THR A 156 13.88 -3.15 17.98
C THR A 156 12.66 -2.93 18.88
N LYS A 157 12.31 -1.67 19.22
CA LYS A 157 11.13 -1.34 20.03
C LYS A 157 9.78 -1.54 19.34
N PHE A 158 9.77 -1.84 18.04
CA PHE A 158 8.56 -2.05 17.24
C PHE A 158 8.23 -3.53 17.00
N TYR A 159 9.01 -4.46 17.56
CA TYR A 159 8.81 -5.91 17.47
C TYR A 159 8.87 -6.58 18.84
#